data_AF-A0A2U3QG31-F1
#
_entry.id   AF-A0A2U3QG31-F1
#
_cell.length_a   1.000
_cell.length_b   1.000
_cell.length_c   1.000
_cell.angle_alpha   90.00
_cell.angle_beta   90.00
_cell.angle_gamma   90.00
#
_symmetry.space_group_name_H-M   'P 1'
#
loop_
_entity.id
_entity.type
_entity.pdbx_description
1 polymer ?
#
loop_
_entity_poly.entity_id
_entity_poly.type
_entity_poly.pdbx_seq_one_letter_code
_entity_poly.pdbx_strand_id
1 'polypeptide(L)' 'MAKLYSPEFLKAWTVGLNLVFSTFIGLAIGYGLDKLFKVTFPWLTIIFLILGIVSGFRDLLRLARKQNDGTDKKDI' A
#
# COMPACT_ATOMS: atom_id res chain seq x y z
N MET A 1 1.61 -0.29 -34.21
CA MET A 1 1.70 0.70 -33.11
C MET A 1 0.65 0.47 -32.00
N ALA A 2 0.36 -0.77 -31.60
CA ALA A 2 -0.66 -1.07 -30.58
C ALA A 2 -0.21 -2.12 -29.55
N LYS A 3 1.10 -2.13 -29.22
CA LYS A 3 1.68 -3.03 -28.20
C LYS A 3 2.58 -2.30 -27.18
N LEU A 4 2.54 -0.97 -27.19
CA LEU A 4 3.34 -0.09 -26.32
C LEU A 4 2.66 0.23 -24.97
N TYR A 5 1.45 -0.27 -24.75
CA TYR A 5 0.72 -0.13 -23.49
C TYR A 5 0.48 -1.53 -22.92
N SER A 6 1.54 -2.16 -22.41
CA SER A 6 1.41 -3.44 -21.74
C SER A 6 0.65 -3.22 -20.43
N PRO A 7 -0.49 -3.90 -20.21
CA PRO A 7 -1.25 -3.81 -18.95
C PRO A 7 -0.40 -4.21 -17.72
N GLU A 8 0.74 -4.84 -17.95
CA GLU A 8 1.76 -5.18 -16.96
C GLU A 8 2.41 -3.94 -16.33
N PHE A 9 2.74 -2.92 -17.12
CA PHE A 9 3.34 -1.69 -16.59
C PHE A 9 2.32 -0.96 -15.72
N LEU A 10 1.08 -0.86 -16.16
CA LEU A 10 0.01 -0.23 -15.38
C LEU A 10 -0.22 -0.93 -14.05
N LYS A 11 -0.16 -2.27 -14.02
CA LYS A 11 -0.26 -3.03 -12.78
C LYS A 11 0.88 -2.70 -11.83
N ALA A 12 2.12 -2.67 -12.32
CA ALA A 12 3.29 -2.34 -11.49
C ALA A 12 3.17 -0.93 -10.87
N TRP A 13 2.78 0.06 -11.67
CA TRP A 13 2.60 1.44 -11.20
C TRP A 13 1.36 1.60 -10.31
N THR A 14 0.29 0.86 -10.57
CA THR A 14 -0.91 0.84 -9.73
C THR A 14 -0.60 0.34 -8.33
N VAL A 15 0.25 -0.68 -8.17
CA VAL A 15 0.67 -1.17 -6.85
C VAL A 15 1.44 -0.10 -6.08
N GLY A 16 2.38 0.59 -6.75
CA GLY A 16 3.11 1.70 -6.15
C GLY A 16 2.19 2.86 -5.76
N LEU A 17 1.25 3.24 -6.62
CA LEU A 17 0.26 4.27 -6.31
C LEU A 17 -0.64 3.85 -5.15
N ASN A 18 -1.12 2.61 -5.10
CA ASN A 18 -1.98 2.14 -4.02
C ASN A 18 -1.27 2.19 -2.66
N LEU A 19 0.02 1.85 -2.63
CA LEU A 19 0.89 1.98 -1.45
C LEU A 19 0.97 3.43 -0.97
N VAL A 20 1.21 4.37 -1.89
CA VAL A 20 1.31 5.80 -1.59
C VAL A 20 -0.04 6.36 -1.13
N PHE A 21 -1.13 6.06 -1.85
CA PHE A 21 -2.49 6.49 -1.50
C PHE A 21 -2.92 5.95 -0.14
N SER A 22 -2.70 4.66 0.13
CA SER A 22 -2.96 4.03 1.43
C SER A 22 -2.23 4.75 2.56
N THR A 23 -0.94 5.05 2.36
CA THR A 23 -0.13 5.76 3.35
C THR A 23 -0.66 7.18 3.57
N PHE A 24 -0.98 7.91 2.50
CA PHE A 24 -1.55 9.26 2.56
C PHE A 24 -2.89 9.30 3.29
N ILE A 25 -3.78 8.35 3.01
CA ILE A 25 -5.09 8.23 3.66
C ILE A 25 -4.92 7.92 5.14
N GLY A 26 -4.03 7.00 5.50
CA GLY A 26 -3.73 6.70 6.90
C GLY A 26 -3.17 7.90 7.66
N LEU A 27 -2.22 8.62 7.06
CA LEU A 27 -1.61 9.79 7.66
C LEU A 27 -2.61 10.97 7.76
N ALA A 28 -3.45 11.17 6.75
CA ALA A 28 -4.50 12.19 6.75
C ALA A 28 -5.56 11.95 7.82
N ILE A 29 -6.03 10.70 7.98
CA ILE A 29 -6.99 10.35 9.04
C ILE A 29 -6.32 10.43 10.42
N GLY A 30 -5.07 9.94 10.55
CA GLY A 30 -4.30 10.05 11.80
C GLY A 30 -4.09 11.50 12.25
N TYR A 31 -3.75 12.40 11.31
CA TYR A 31 -3.58 13.83 11.57
C TYR A 31 -4.91 14.53 11.89
N GLY A 32 -5.98 14.18 11.18
CA GLY A 32 -7.32 14.73 11.40
C GLY A 32 -7.87 14.38 12.79
N LEU A 33 -7.68 13.13 13.23
CA LEU A 33 -8.09 12.72 14.57
C LEU A 33 -7.20 13.32 15.65
N ASP A 34 -5.88 13.38 15.47
CA ASP A 34 -4.97 14.02 16.45
C ASP A 34 -5.39 15.48 16.75
N LYS A 35 -5.77 16.21 15.70
CA LYS A 35 -6.30 17.59 15.79
C LYS A 35 -7.67 17.67 16.48
N LEU A 36 -8.53 16.67 16.29
CA LEU A 36 -9.87 16.62 16.91
C LEU A 36 -9.80 16.25 18.40
N PHE A 37 -8.88 15.36 18.78
CA PHE A 37 -8.76 14.85 20.14
C PHE A 37 -7.84 15.69 21.04
N LYS A 38 -7.13 16.72 20.52
CA LYS A 38 -6.25 17.64 21.29
C LYS A 38 -5.30 16.90 22.26
N VAL A 39 -4.76 15.76 21.84
CA VAL A 39 -3.97 14.89 22.71
C VAL A 39 -2.54 15.39 22.77
N THR A 40 -2.00 15.61 23.97
CA THR A 40 -0.60 16.07 24.19
C THR A 40 0.45 15.03 23.78
N PHE A 41 0.04 13.79 23.49
CA PHE A 41 0.88 12.70 23.02
C PHE A 41 0.27 12.06 21.76
N PRO A 42 1.02 11.95 20.63
CA PRO A 42 0.50 11.56 19.30
C PRO A 42 0.27 10.04 19.17
N TRP A 43 -0.51 9.45 20.08
CA TRP A 43 -0.78 8.01 20.12
C TRP A 43 -1.62 7.53 18.94
N LEU A 44 -2.62 8.33 18.53
CA LEU A 44 -3.46 7.98 17.38
C LEU A 44 -2.67 8.02 16.08
N THR A 45 -1.78 9.00 15.93
CA THR A 45 -0.88 9.15 14.78
C THR A 45 0.05 7.94 14.68
N ILE A 46 0.54 7.41 15.80
CA ILE A 46 1.36 6.17 15.82
C ILE A 46 0.54 4.95 15.38
N ILE A 47 -0.68 4.77 15.89
CA ILE A 47 -1.56 3.67 15.48
C ILE A 47 -1.90 3.78 13.99
N PHE A 48 -2.21 4.98 13.51
CA PHE A 48 -2.52 5.20 12.09
C PHE A 48 -1.29 5.08 11.18
N LEU A 49 -0.11 5.44 11.66
CA LEU A 49 1.16 5.20 10.98
C LEU A 49 1.39 3.69 10.81
N ILE A 50 1.21 2.91 11.89
CA ILE A 50 1.33 1.45 11.86
C ILE A 50 0.26 0.85 10.92
N LEU A 51 -0.99 1.30 10.99
CA LEU A 51 -2.05 0.84 10.09
C LEU A 51 -1.77 1.21 8.62
N GLY A 52 -1.21 2.38 8.35
CA GLY A 52 -0.76 2.78 7.01
C GLY A 52 0.34 1.87 6.47
N ILE A 53 1.34 1.57 7.30
CA ILE A 53 2.43 0.62 6.96
C ILE A 53 1.84 -0.78 6.71
N VAL A 54 0.97 -1.28 7.58
CA VAL A 54 0.33 -2.60 7.43
C VAL A 54 -0.52 -2.67 6.17
N SER A 55 -1.30 -1.63 5.87
CA SER A 55 -2.14 -1.55 4.67
C SER A 55 -1.29 -1.58 3.39
N GLY A 56 -0.21 -0.80 3.37
CA GLY A 56 0.76 -0.80 2.28
C GLY A 56 1.46 -2.16 2.08
N PHE A 57 1.88 -2.76 3.19
CA PHE A 57 2.45 -4.11 3.17
C PHE A 57 1.45 -5.16 2.71
N ARG A 58 0.14 -4.99 2.96
CA ARG A 58 -0.88 -5.96 2.56
C ARG A 58 -0.95 -6.13 1.04
N ASP A 59 -0.88 -5.02 0.30
CA ASP A 59 -0.87 -5.04 -1.17
C ASP A 59 0.44 -5.59 -1.73
N LEU A 60 1.58 -5.20 -1.14
CA LEU A 60 2.89 -5.76 -1.48
C LEU A 60 2.97 -7.26 -1.20
N LEU A 61 2.50 -7.73 -0.05
CA LEU A 61 2.46 -9.15 0.33
C LEU A 61 1.55 -9.94 -0.61
N ARG A 62 0.43 -9.36 -1.06
CA ARG A 62 -0.45 -9.98 -2.03
C ARG A 62 0.23 -10.14 -3.39
N LEU A 63 1.00 -9.14 -3.82
CA LEU A 63 1.78 -9.22 -5.05
C LEU A 63 2.94 -10.21 -4.92
N ALA A 64 3.69 -10.16 -3.81
CA ALA A 64 4.82 -11.05 -3.52
C ALA A 64 4.38 -12.53 -3.43
N ARG A 65 3.25 -12.81 -2.77
CA ARG A 65 2.67 -14.17 -2.78
C ARG A 65 2.29 -14.61 -4.18
N LYS A 66 1.71 -13.71 -4.99
CA LYS A 66 1.35 -14.01 -6.38
C LYS A 66 2.57 -14.23 -7.27
N GLN A 67 3.69 -13.56 -6.98
CA GLN A 67 4.96 -13.80 -7.63
C GLN A 67 5.53 -15.16 -7.22
N ASN A 68 5.49 -15.51 -5.93
CA ASN A 68 5.99 -16.79 -5.42
C ASN A 68 5.15 -17.99 -5.91
N ASP A 69 3.82 -17.89 -5.96
CA ASP A 69 2.96 -18.94 -6.55
C ASP A 69 3.15 -19.08 -8.07
N GLY A 70 3.64 -18.03 -8.74
CA GLY A 70 3.92 -18.01 -10.18
C GLY A 70 5.33 -18.49 -10.55
N THR A 71 6.20 -18.73 -9.57
CA THR A 71 7.59 -19.19 -9.79
C THR A 71 7.75 -20.71 -9.59
N ASP A 72 6.65 -21.45 -9.34
CA ASP A 72 6.65 -22.92 -9.18
C ASP A 72 5.95 -23.67 -10.33
N LYS A 73 5.41 -22.97 -11.34
CA LYS A 73 4.74 -23.61 -12.49
C LYS A 73 5.27 -23.16 -13.85
N LYS A 74 6.59 -23.14 -13.99
CA LYS A 74 7.20 -22.97 -15.32
C LYS A 74 8.35 -23.94 -15.62
N ASP A 75 8.48 -25.01 -14.82
CA ASP A 75 9.62 -25.93 -14.90
C ASP A 75 9.23 -27.42 -14.83
N ILE A 76 7.97 -27.81 -15.07
CA ILE A 76 7.57 -29.25 -15.22
C ILE A 76 6.69 -29.42 -16.46
#